data_AF-A0A2N3FXN4-F1
#
_entry.id   AF-A0A2N3FXN4-F1
#
_cell.length_a   1.000
_cell.length_b   1.000
_cell.length_c   1.000
_cell.angle_alpha   90.00
_cell.angle_beta   90.00
_cell.angle_gamma   90.00
#
_symmetry.space_group_name_H-M   'P 1'
#
loop_
_entity.id
_entity.type
_entity.pdbx_description
1 polymer ?
#
loop_
_entity_poly.entity_id
_entity_poly.type
_entity_poly.pdbx_seq_one_letter_code
_entity_poly.pdbx_strand_id
1 'polypeptide(L)'
;MRFMGKGKREKDAGPQAVTAFWAWWASEGRNIDPHQASRAADELTRKVGAINADLTWNFGPGEASEHRLTVSAGGVAAVRPAAERWLRAAPEPDKTWEYRASQEADPDAMSRRLQIAGQELDLSLTTFRVEPVEEELRVHVGVYHPAFARLPQGVPVQITYLVLDWVLGEDDVERWLGHIETLDVAPANGTSVDALRGAVASIAQARDPDAWTLAEWSDKKGLPGHALFRRGLRWLDHPTFDRHHLLTRPFAAQDNGLPLDAATVAEIQELDVELEAALGHGGVFVGRETYAGTSTFHVYSDGEDQNVDARLREFASSHGMSSKARLDPAWSEVRHFTG
;
A
#
# COMPACT_ATOMS: atom_id res chain seq x y z
N MET A 1 9.86 13.89 28.68
CA MET A 1 8.42 14.02 29.01
C MET A 1 7.73 14.52 27.76
N ARG A 2 7.06 13.63 27.01
CA ARG A 2 6.47 13.94 25.70
C ARG A 2 5.02 14.36 25.92
N PHE A 3 4.70 15.63 25.70
CA PHE A 3 3.35 16.14 25.82
C PHE A 3 2.53 15.69 24.61
N MET A 4 1.51 14.87 24.85
CA MET A 4 0.60 14.36 23.83
C MET A 4 -0.67 15.22 23.86
N GLY A 5 -0.73 16.23 23.00
CA GLY A 5 -1.93 17.02 22.76
C GLY A 5 -2.70 16.44 21.60
N LYS A 6 -3.97 16.04 21.82
CA LYS A 6 -4.90 15.69 20.73
C LYS A 6 -5.24 16.96 19.96
N GLY A 7 -4.52 17.20 18.87
CA GLY A 7 -4.91 18.14 17.83
C GLY A 7 -6.23 17.69 17.20
N LYS A 8 -7.17 18.62 17.13
CA LYS A 8 -8.42 18.53 16.36
C LYS A 8 -8.05 18.08 14.94
N ARG A 9 -8.69 17.04 14.38
CA ARG A 9 -8.52 16.62 12.97
C ARG A 9 -8.73 17.83 12.06
N GLU A 10 -7.64 18.50 11.68
CA GLU A 10 -7.65 19.45 10.58
C GLU A 10 -7.86 18.65 9.31
N LYS A 11 -8.80 19.12 8.48
CA LYS A 11 -9.06 18.58 7.14
C LYS A 11 -7.74 18.34 6.42
N ASP A 12 -7.60 17.21 5.73
CA ASP A 12 -6.50 16.93 4.82
C ASP A 12 -6.14 18.21 4.05
N ALA A 13 -4.98 18.75 4.35
CA ALA A 13 -4.48 19.95 3.71
C ALA A 13 -3.95 19.49 2.35
N GLY A 14 -4.89 19.42 1.39
CA GLY A 14 -4.73 18.77 0.09
C GLY A 14 -3.75 19.48 -0.87
N PRO A 15 -4.03 19.54 -2.19
CA PRO A 15 -3.10 19.97 -3.23
C PRO A 15 -2.33 21.28 -2.95
N GLN A 16 -2.96 22.22 -2.26
CA GLN A 16 -2.34 23.50 -1.87
C GLN A 16 -1.14 23.35 -0.95
N ALA A 17 -1.15 22.39 -0.02
CA ALA A 17 -0.03 22.16 0.89
C ALA A 17 1.18 21.57 0.15
N VAL A 18 0.94 20.67 -0.80
CA VAL A 18 1.98 20.13 -1.68
C VAL A 18 2.61 21.24 -2.52
N THR A 19 1.80 22.12 -3.12
CA THR A 19 2.33 23.29 -3.84
C THR A 19 3.14 24.21 -2.93
N ALA A 20 2.64 24.48 -1.71
CA ALA A 20 3.33 25.34 -0.74
C ALA A 20 4.64 24.71 -0.24
N PHE A 21 4.70 23.38 -0.08
CA PHE A 21 5.91 22.64 0.22
C PHE A 21 6.96 22.88 -0.86
N TRP A 22 6.63 22.61 -2.13
CA TRP A 22 7.61 22.67 -3.22
C TRP A 22 8.07 24.09 -3.54
N ALA A 23 7.19 25.09 -3.37
CA ALA A 23 7.58 26.49 -3.49
C ALA A 23 8.62 26.89 -2.43
N TRP A 24 8.41 26.48 -1.17
CA TRP A 24 9.38 26.71 -0.09
C TRP A 24 10.66 25.90 -0.26
N TRP A 25 10.55 24.66 -0.72
CA TRP A 25 11.71 23.81 -0.98
C TRP A 25 12.65 24.47 -2.00
N ALA A 26 12.10 24.98 -3.09
CA ALA A 26 12.86 25.68 -4.13
C ALA A 26 13.54 26.96 -3.64
N SER A 27 12.93 27.72 -2.72
CA SER A 27 13.48 28.98 -2.23
C SER A 27 14.49 28.80 -1.09
N GLU A 28 14.24 27.86 -0.18
CA GLU A 28 14.98 27.74 1.09
C GLU A 28 15.37 26.30 1.41
N GLY A 29 14.43 25.35 1.25
CA GLY A 29 14.60 23.97 1.73
C GLY A 29 15.78 23.21 1.10
N ARG A 30 16.11 23.49 -0.16
CA ARG A 30 17.25 22.87 -0.86
C ARG A 30 18.62 23.13 -0.23
N ASN A 31 18.75 24.16 0.61
CA ASN A 31 20.00 24.52 1.27
C ASN A 31 20.18 23.83 2.64
N ILE A 32 19.28 22.91 3.01
CA ILE A 32 19.42 22.13 4.24
C ILE A 32 20.67 21.25 4.17
N ASP A 33 21.50 21.30 5.21
CA ASP A 33 22.53 20.29 5.44
C ASP A 33 21.86 19.02 6.03
N PRO A 34 21.85 17.89 5.32
CA PRO A 34 21.16 16.68 5.75
C PRO A 34 21.79 16.01 6.97
N HIS A 35 23.01 16.40 7.35
CA HIS A 35 23.75 15.81 8.46
C HIS A 35 23.63 16.62 9.77
N GLN A 36 22.95 17.77 9.74
CA GLN A 36 22.86 18.67 10.88
C GLN A 36 21.42 19.07 11.20
N ALA A 37 21.07 19.05 12.48
CA ALA A 37 19.81 19.64 12.93
C ALA A 37 19.84 21.15 12.66
N SER A 38 18.73 21.67 12.11
CA SER A 38 18.61 23.08 11.75
C SER A 38 17.17 23.54 11.85
N ARG A 39 16.96 24.87 11.96
CA ARG A 39 15.62 25.46 11.89
C ARG A 39 14.90 25.12 10.57
N ALA A 40 15.66 24.91 9.50
CA ALA A 40 15.12 24.49 8.22
C ALA A 40 14.62 23.03 8.24
N ALA A 41 15.24 22.15 9.03
CA ALA A 41 14.72 20.79 9.28
C ALA A 41 13.43 20.80 10.15
N ASP A 42 13.31 21.73 11.11
CA ASP A 42 12.06 21.93 11.85
C ASP A 42 10.94 22.42 10.92
N GLU A 43 11.26 23.36 10.01
CA GLU A 43 10.33 23.83 9.00
C GLU A 43 9.95 22.72 8.02
N LEU A 44 10.89 21.87 7.59
CA LEU A 44 10.62 20.69 6.77
C LEU A 44 9.57 19.79 7.45
N THR A 45 9.76 19.49 8.74
CA THR A 45 8.78 18.71 9.53
C THR A 45 7.41 19.36 9.52
N ARG A 46 7.33 20.68 9.70
CA ARG A 46 6.07 21.42 9.67
C ARG A 46 5.42 21.38 8.29
N LYS A 47 6.18 21.49 7.21
CA LYS A 47 5.68 21.45 5.82
C LYS A 47 5.18 20.06 5.44
N VAL A 48 5.90 19.00 5.80
CA VAL A 48 5.48 17.61 5.58
C VAL A 48 4.20 17.32 6.36
N GLY A 49 4.15 17.67 7.65
CA GLY A 49 2.95 17.48 8.47
C GLY A 49 1.75 18.29 8.00
N ALA A 50 1.97 19.41 7.30
CA ALA A 50 0.92 20.19 6.67
C ALA A 50 0.36 19.56 5.38
N ILE A 51 1.02 18.55 4.79
CA ILE A 51 0.45 17.75 3.70
C ILE A 51 -0.43 16.66 4.31
N ASN A 52 0.14 15.91 5.24
CA ASN A 52 -0.57 14.92 6.05
C ASN A 52 0.22 14.70 7.34
N ALA A 53 -0.47 14.70 8.48
CA ALA A 53 0.16 14.65 9.81
C ALA A 53 0.90 13.34 10.11
N ASP A 54 0.56 12.26 9.40
CA ASP A 54 1.15 10.93 9.56
C ASP A 54 2.31 10.68 8.57
N LEU A 55 2.60 11.61 7.66
CA LEU A 55 3.81 11.53 6.83
C LEU A 55 5.07 11.71 7.67
N THR A 56 6.08 10.92 7.35
CA THR A 56 7.41 11.01 7.92
C THR A 56 8.42 11.39 6.84
N TRP A 57 9.60 11.84 7.24
CA TRP A 57 10.66 12.16 6.30
C TRP A 57 12.03 11.78 6.85
N ASN A 58 12.95 11.46 5.94
CA ASN A 58 14.35 11.28 6.25
C ASN A 58 15.25 11.75 5.09
N PHE A 59 16.52 12.00 5.41
CA PHE A 59 17.56 12.18 4.42
C PHE A 59 18.42 10.93 4.31
N GLY A 60 18.91 10.66 3.10
CA GLY A 60 19.86 9.59 2.83
C GLY A 60 20.81 9.94 1.67
N PRO A 61 21.78 9.07 1.37
CA PRO A 61 22.54 9.18 0.13
C PRO A 61 21.60 8.99 -1.07
N GLY A 62 21.79 9.78 -2.12
CA GLY A 62 21.09 9.57 -3.39
C GLY A 62 21.74 8.48 -4.23
N GLU A 63 20.98 7.92 -5.18
CA GLU A 63 21.50 6.98 -6.18
C GLU A 63 22.20 7.72 -7.32
N ALA A 64 21.56 8.79 -7.83
CA ALA A 64 22.09 9.63 -8.89
C ALA A 64 22.42 11.06 -8.43
N SER A 65 22.07 11.39 -7.19
CA SER A 65 22.27 12.69 -6.56
C SER A 65 23.11 12.56 -5.29
N GLU A 66 23.70 13.67 -4.82
CA GLU A 66 24.42 13.69 -3.54
C GLU A 66 23.53 13.30 -2.36
N HIS A 67 22.27 13.76 -2.37
CA HIS A 67 21.32 13.57 -1.29
C HIS A 67 19.96 13.14 -1.82
N ARG A 68 19.27 12.36 -1.00
CA ARG A 68 17.87 11.99 -1.18
C ARG A 68 17.02 12.55 -0.04
N LEU A 69 15.89 13.15 -0.38
CA LEU A 69 14.79 13.38 0.55
C LEU A 69 13.69 12.35 0.31
N THR A 70 13.45 11.51 1.32
CA THR A 70 12.34 10.57 1.32
C THR A 70 11.22 11.12 2.19
N VAL A 71 10.01 11.24 1.64
CA VAL A 71 8.78 11.52 2.41
C VAL A 71 7.87 10.30 2.28
N SER A 72 7.66 9.61 3.39
CA SER A 72 7.07 8.26 3.43
C SER A 72 5.80 8.21 4.26
N ALA A 73 4.92 7.28 3.91
CA ALA A 73 3.70 6.96 4.65
C ALA A 73 3.95 6.08 5.89
N GLY A 74 5.18 5.58 6.08
CA GLY A 74 5.58 4.75 7.21
C GLY A 74 4.75 3.48 7.34
N GLY A 75 4.43 2.83 6.23
CA GLY A 75 3.57 1.63 6.20
C GLY A 75 2.07 1.91 6.42
N VAL A 76 1.65 3.18 6.54
CA VAL A 76 0.23 3.52 6.67
C VAL A 76 -0.39 3.66 5.27
N ALA A 77 -1.02 2.59 4.78
CA ALA A 77 -1.61 2.55 3.43
C ALA A 77 -2.54 3.75 3.12
N ALA A 78 -3.33 4.19 4.10
CA ALA A 78 -4.22 5.34 3.92
C ALA A 78 -3.51 6.69 3.66
N VAL A 79 -2.23 6.79 4.02
CA VAL A 79 -1.39 7.98 3.88
C VAL A 79 -0.58 7.94 2.58
N ARG A 80 -0.38 6.76 1.98
CA ARG A 80 0.44 6.57 0.77
C ARG A 80 0.05 7.47 -0.41
N PRO A 81 -1.23 7.71 -0.75
CA PRO A 81 -1.57 8.63 -1.82
C PRO A 81 -1.02 10.05 -1.62
N ALA A 82 -0.90 10.51 -0.36
CA ALA A 82 -0.35 11.83 -0.07
C ALA A 82 1.16 11.90 -0.34
N ALA A 83 1.91 10.85 0.00
CA ALA A 83 3.35 10.76 -0.32
C ALA A 83 3.58 10.71 -1.84
N GLU A 84 2.76 9.95 -2.56
CA GLU A 84 2.85 9.85 -4.02
C GLU A 84 2.49 11.16 -4.73
N ARG A 85 1.45 11.85 -4.28
CA ARG A 85 1.08 13.18 -4.81
C ARG A 85 2.15 14.22 -4.49
N TRP A 86 2.80 14.13 -3.33
CA TRP A 86 3.96 14.95 -3.01
C TRP A 86 5.09 14.70 -4.02
N LEU A 87 5.45 13.44 -4.27
CA LEU A 87 6.51 13.09 -5.22
C LEU A 87 6.16 13.47 -6.66
N ARG A 88 4.91 13.26 -7.09
CA ARG A 88 4.41 13.65 -8.43
C ARG A 88 4.58 15.14 -8.70
N ALA A 89 4.52 15.98 -7.67
CA ALA A 89 4.71 17.43 -7.75
C ALA A 89 6.18 17.88 -7.57
N ALA A 90 7.09 16.95 -7.36
CA ALA A 90 8.51 17.25 -7.18
C ALA A 90 9.12 17.85 -8.46
N PRO A 91 10.12 18.74 -8.33
CA PRO A 91 10.96 19.08 -9.47
C PRO A 91 11.77 17.86 -9.92
N GLU A 92 12.25 17.88 -11.16
CA GLU A 92 13.20 16.90 -11.66
C GLU A 92 14.42 16.79 -10.72
N PRO A 93 14.91 15.56 -10.44
CA PRO A 93 16.15 15.37 -9.71
C PRO A 93 17.33 16.08 -10.40
N ASP A 94 18.29 16.53 -9.60
CA ASP A 94 19.54 17.11 -10.08
C ASP A 94 20.74 16.53 -9.35
N LYS A 95 21.94 17.09 -9.56
CA LYS A 95 23.17 16.58 -8.95
C LYS A 95 23.13 16.59 -7.42
N THR A 96 22.36 17.49 -6.81
CA THR A 96 22.33 17.64 -5.36
C THR A 96 21.20 16.83 -4.74
N TRP A 97 20.00 16.89 -5.31
CA TRP A 97 18.80 16.31 -4.70
C TRP A 97 18.02 15.37 -5.63
N GLU A 98 17.66 14.22 -5.10
CA GLU A 98 16.58 13.35 -5.58
C GLU A 98 15.49 13.15 -4.51
N TYR A 99 14.34 12.64 -4.93
CA TYR A 99 13.14 12.52 -4.09
C TYR A 99 12.54 11.11 -4.18
N ARG A 100 11.98 10.61 -3.08
CA ARG A 100 11.24 9.32 -3.03
C ARG A 100 10.03 9.40 -2.11
N ALA A 101 8.96 8.69 -2.47
CA ALA A 101 7.72 8.59 -1.68
C ALA A 101 7.71 7.40 -0.70
N SER A 102 8.81 6.64 -0.64
CA SER A 102 8.92 5.38 0.10
C SER A 102 10.36 5.13 0.54
N GLN A 103 10.52 4.42 1.64
CA GLN A 103 11.83 3.93 2.07
C GLN A 103 12.31 2.80 1.15
N GLU A 104 13.51 2.97 0.60
CA GLU A 104 14.17 1.91 -0.18
C GLU A 104 14.91 0.93 0.71
N ALA A 105 15.06 -0.30 0.20
CA ALA A 105 15.89 -1.31 0.81
C ALA A 105 17.35 -0.84 0.90
N ASP A 106 17.98 -1.16 2.03
CA ASP A 106 19.40 -1.01 2.25
C ASP A 106 20.08 -2.39 2.18
N PRO A 107 20.92 -2.64 1.15
CA PRO A 107 21.64 -3.90 1.00
C PRO A 107 22.44 -4.29 2.24
N ASP A 108 22.98 -3.29 2.94
CA ASP A 108 23.89 -3.44 4.08
C ASP A 108 23.17 -3.35 5.44
N ALA A 109 21.83 -3.34 5.47
CA ALA A 109 21.03 -3.14 6.69
C ALA A 109 21.46 -4.06 7.84
N MET A 110 21.76 -5.32 7.54
CA MET A 110 22.13 -6.34 8.53
C MET A 110 23.54 -6.21 9.09
N SER A 111 24.39 -5.34 8.51
CA SER A 111 25.71 -5.03 9.07
C SER A 111 25.67 -3.90 10.10
N ARG A 112 24.53 -3.22 10.24
CA ARG A 112 24.38 -2.03 11.08
C ARG A 112 24.13 -2.37 12.54
N ARG A 113 24.40 -1.38 13.38
CA ARG A 113 24.05 -1.39 14.81
C ARG A 113 22.93 -0.38 15.05
N LEU A 114 21.84 -0.83 15.66
CA LEU A 114 20.69 -0.01 15.98
C LEU A 114 20.75 0.45 17.44
N GLN A 115 20.70 1.77 17.65
CA GLN A 115 20.56 2.37 18.97
C GLN A 115 19.07 2.60 19.26
N ILE A 116 18.49 1.84 20.19
CA ILE A 116 17.07 1.94 20.56
C ILE A 116 16.85 1.60 22.02
N ALA A 117 15.97 2.36 22.68
CA ALA A 117 15.68 2.22 24.12
C ALA A 117 16.94 2.20 25.01
N GLY A 118 17.99 2.92 24.62
CA GLY A 118 19.28 2.96 25.33
C GLY A 118 20.14 1.70 25.21
N GLN A 119 19.81 0.79 24.28
CA GLN A 119 20.62 -0.38 23.96
C GLN A 119 21.11 -0.32 22.51
N GLU A 120 22.29 -0.90 22.29
CA GLU A 120 22.81 -1.18 20.96
C GLU A 120 22.44 -2.61 20.57
N LEU A 121 21.81 -2.77 19.40
CA LEU A 121 21.50 -4.05 18.80
C LEU A 121 22.37 -4.26 17.56
N ASP A 122 23.11 -5.36 17.54
CA ASP A 122 23.85 -5.79 16.35
C ASP A 122 22.92 -6.56 15.41
N LEU A 123 22.48 -5.91 14.32
CA LEU A 123 21.45 -6.47 13.45
C LEU A 123 21.90 -7.75 12.74
N SER A 124 23.21 -8.05 12.71
CA SER A 124 23.74 -9.27 12.13
C SER A 124 23.33 -10.52 12.91
N LEU A 125 22.82 -10.36 14.13
CA LEU A 125 22.32 -11.45 14.97
C LEU A 125 20.82 -11.74 14.73
N THR A 126 20.17 -11.01 13.83
CA THR A 126 18.77 -11.22 13.48
C THR A 126 18.61 -12.51 12.67
N THR A 127 17.64 -13.33 13.02
CA THR A 127 17.27 -14.52 12.25
C THR A 127 15.80 -14.50 11.88
N PHE A 128 15.49 -15.11 10.73
CA PHE A 128 14.15 -15.07 10.16
C PHE A 128 13.55 -16.46 10.10
N ARG A 129 12.26 -16.60 10.42
CA ARG A 129 11.43 -17.69 9.93
C ARG A 129 10.73 -17.20 8.66
N VAL A 130 10.92 -17.89 7.54
CA VAL A 130 10.42 -17.46 6.23
C VAL A 130 9.52 -18.56 5.69
N GLU A 131 8.27 -18.21 5.39
CA GLU A 131 7.24 -19.13 4.95
C GLU A 131 6.48 -18.53 3.74
N PRO A 132 6.89 -18.88 2.51
CA PRO A 132 6.15 -18.50 1.31
C PRO A 132 4.78 -19.19 1.29
N VAL A 133 3.73 -18.43 0.98
CA VAL A 133 2.36 -18.90 0.81
C VAL A 133 1.90 -18.53 -0.60
N GLU A 134 2.02 -19.48 -1.53
CA GLU A 134 1.81 -19.26 -2.97
C GLU A 134 0.35 -18.92 -3.32
N GLU A 135 -0.60 -19.44 -2.54
CA GLU A 135 -2.02 -19.16 -2.70
C GLU A 135 -2.34 -17.69 -2.42
N GLU A 136 -1.66 -17.08 -1.45
CA GLU A 136 -1.79 -15.67 -1.09
C GLU A 136 -0.87 -14.77 -1.93
N LEU A 137 0.10 -15.34 -2.64
CA LEU A 137 1.21 -14.62 -3.26
C LEU A 137 1.90 -13.69 -2.24
N ARG A 138 2.19 -14.24 -1.06
CA ARG A 138 2.82 -13.54 0.07
C ARG A 138 3.83 -14.41 0.79
N VAL A 139 4.70 -13.78 1.58
CA VAL A 139 5.66 -14.44 2.47
C VAL A 139 5.31 -14.09 3.91
N HIS A 140 5.02 -15.10 4.71
CA HIS A 140 4.84 -14.96 6.15
C HIS A 140 6.23 -14.97 6.80
N VAL A 141 6.48 -14.03 7.71
CA VAL A 141 7.80 -13.83 8.31
C VAL A 141 7.74 -13.69 9.82
N GLY A 142 8.57 -14.47 10.50
CA GLY A 142 8.87 -14.28 11.91
C GLY A 142 10.27 -13.70 12.08
N VAL A 143 10.43 -12.64 12.85
CA VAL A 143 11.72 -11.99 13.11
C VAL A 143 12.15 -12.25 14.54
N TYR A 144 13.34 -12.81 14.71
CA TYR A 144 13.98 -13.03 16.01
C TYR A 144 15.26 -12.22 16.12
N HIS A 145 15.50 -11.65 17.30
CA HIS A 145 16.82 -11.16 17.69
C HIS A 145 17.08 -11.48 19.17
N PRO A 146 18.29 -11.96 19.55
CA PRO A 146 18.58 -12.36 20.94
C PRO A 146 18.35 -11.28 22.00
N ALA A 147 18.42 -10.00 21.63
CA ALA A 147 18.18 -8.90 22.55
C ALA A 147 16.69 -8.63 22.83
N PHE A 148 15.75 -9.15 22.02
CA PHE A 148 14.32 -8.84 22.16
C PHE A 148 13.78 -9.14 23.56
N ALA A 149 14.20 -10.26 24.17
CA ALA A 149 13.80 -10.65 25.52
C ALA A 149 14.18 -9.64 26.62
N ARG A 150 15.11 -8.71 26.35
CA ARG A 150 15.59 -7.70 27.30
C ARG A 150 15.02 -6.30 27.03
N LEU A 151 14.22 -6.15 25.99
CA LEU A 151 13.67 -4.86 25.60
C LEU A 151 12.32 -4.59 26.26
N PRO A 152 11.96 -3.32 26.47
CA PRO A 152 10.61 -2.96 26.91
C PRO A 152 9.54 -3.47 25.95
N GLN A 153 8.34 -3.70 26.47
CA GLN A 153 7.19 -4.12 25.65
C GLN A 153 6.96 -3.17 24.46
N GLY A 154 6.62 -3.74 23.31
CA GLY A 154 6.37 -3.02 22.07
C GLY A 154 7.63 -2.64 21.27
N VAL A 155 8.80 -2.51 21.91
CA VAL A 155 10.05 -2.20 21.20
C VAL A 155 10.48 -3.31 20.22
N PRO A 156 10.40 -4.61 20.57
CA PRO A 156 10.68 -5.69 19.61
C PRO A 156 9.83 -5.64 18.33
N VAL A 157 8.54 -5.30 18.47
CA VAL A 157 7.62 -5.14 17.34
C VAL A 157 8.07 -3.97 16.47
N GLN A 158 8.39 -2.82 17.06
CA GLN A 158 8.92 -1.68 16.32
C GLN A 158 10.20 -2.03 15.55
N ILE A 159 11.14 -2.76 16.18
CA ILE A 159 12.38 -3.18 15.51
C ILE A 159 12.09 -4.19 14.39
N THR A 160 11.11 -5.08 14.58
CA THR A 160 10.70 -6.06 13.57
C THR A 160 10.32 -5.37 12.26
N TYR A 161 9.40 -4.40 12.31
CA TYR A 161 9.01 -3.65 11.12
C TYR A 161 10.17 -2.82 10.54
N LEU A 162 10.93 -2.13 11.40
CA LEU A 162 12.07 -1.32 10.96
C LEU A 162 13.13 -2.14 10.22
N VAL A 163 13.44 -3.34 10.72
CA VAL A 163 14.39 -4.25 10.06
C VAL A 163 13.84 -4.71 8.72
N LEU A 164 12.56 -5.07 8.63
CA LEU A 164 11.95 -5.51 7.37
C LEU A 164 11.95 -4.38 6.33
N ASP A 165 11.60 -3.15 6.73
CA ASP A 165 11.65 -1.97 5.86
C ASP A 165 13.07 -1.69 5.37
N TRP A 166 14.09 -1.85 6.22
CA TRP A 166 15.47 -1.70 5.77
C TRP A 166 15.94 -2.85 4.88
N VAL A 167 15.46 -4.07 5.09
CA VAL A 167 15.92 -5.24 4.32
C VAL A 167 15.29 -5.29 2.92
N LEU A 168 13.99 -4.98 2.85
CA LEU A 168 13.16 -5.15 1.65
C LEU A 168 12.73 -3.81 1.03
N GLY A 169 12.75 -2.72 1.79
CA GLY A 169 12.05 -1.49 1.43
C GLY A 169 10.59 -1.54 1.86
N GLU A 170 10.04 -0.38 2.17
CA GLU A 170 8.64 -0.23 2.64
C GLU A 170 7.65 -0.79 1.60
N ASP A 171 7.93 -0.60 0.31
CA ASP A 171 7.03 -1.06 -0.75
C ASP A 171 6.93 -2.58 -0.82
N ASP A 172 8.05 -3.28 -0.70
CA ASP A 172 8.08 -4.74 -0.79
C ASP A 172 7.60 -5.40 0.50
N VAL A 173 7.75 -4.74 1.65
CA VAL A 173 7.08 -5.13 2.90
C VAL A 173 5.57 -5.16 2.69
N GLU A 174 4.97 -4.06 2.24
CA GLU A 174 3.52 -3.96 2.04
C GLU A 174 3.01 -4.89 0.92
N ARG A 175 3.78 -4.99 -0.18
CA ARG A 175 3.36 -5.75 -1.37
C ARG A 175 3.43 -7.26 -1.17
N TRP A 176 4.45 -7.75 -0.47
CA TRP A 176 4.80 -9.18 -0.48
C TRP A 176 4.74 -9.86 0.88
N LEU A 177 4.80 -9.13 1.99
CA LEU A 177 4.69 -9.79 3.29
C LEU A 177 3.23 -10.03 3.67
N GLY A 178 2.97 -11.20 4.26
CA GLY A 178 1.69 -11.59 4.82
C GLY A 178 1.67 -11.39 6.32
N HIS A 179 1.56 -12.48 7.07
CA HIS A 179 1.70 -12.42 8.52
C HIS A 179 3.14 -12.03 8.90
N ILE A 180 3.27 -11.00 9.72
CA ILE A 180 4.53 -10.58 10.33
C ILE A 180 4.42 -10.80 11.83
N GLU A 181 5.38 -11.50 12.40
CA GLU A 181 5.46 -11.66 13.85
C GLU A 181 6.87 -11.45 14.42
N THR A 182 6.90 -10.98 15.66
CA THR A 182 8.11 -10.95 16.47
C THR A 182 8.22 -12.26 17.23
N LEU A 183 9.35 -12.95 17.11
CA LEU A 183 9.59 -14.22 17.78
C LEU A 183 10.30 -14.01 19.12
N ASP A 184 9.79 -14.65 20.17
CA ASP A 184 10.41 -14.64 21.51
C ASP A 184 11.57 -15.65 21.64
N VAL A 185 11.56 -16.67 20.80
CA VAL A 185 12.55 -17.76 20.80
C VAL A 185 13.13 -17.90 19.40
N ALA A 186 14.43 -18.21 19.34
CA ALA A 186 15.11 -18.46 18.07
C ALA A 186 14.38 -19.57 17.29
N PRO A 187 14.02 -19.35 16.02
CA PRO A 187 13.38 -20.38 15.20
C PRO A 187 14.34 -21.56 15.01
N ALA A 188 13.83 -22.78 15.15
CA ALA A 188 14.62 -24.01 15.00
C ALA A 188 15.30 -24.11 13.63
N ASN A 189 14.60 -23.66 12.58
CA ASN A 189 15.11 -23.54 11.21
C ASN A 189 15.27 -22.06 10.83
N GLY A 190 15.96 -21.29 11.67
CA GLY A 190 16.25 -19.89 11.38
C GLY A 190 17.03 -19.72 10.07
N THR A 191 16.61 -18.76 9.27
CA THR A 191 17.15 -18.46 7.94
C THR A 191 17.81 -17.09 7.91
N SER A 192 18.62 -16.85 6.88
CA SER A 192 19.30 -15.58 6.65
C SER A 192 18.40 -14.55 5.96
N VAL A 193 18.85 -13.30 5.94
CA VAL A 193 18.22 -12.22 5.18
C VAL A 193 18.13 -12.53 3.68
N ASP A 194 19.12 -13.25 3.13
CA ASP A 194 19.13 -13.64 1.71
C ASP A 194 18.04 -14.66 1.38
N ALA A 195 17.71 -15.55 2.32
CA ALA A 195 16.59 -16.48 2.15
C ALA A 195 15.25 -15.74 2.12
N LEU A 196 15.07 -14.72 2.97
CA LEU A 196 13.90 -13.84 2.93
C LEU A 196 13.80 -13.09 1.60
N ARG A 197 14.88 -12.43 1.16
CA ARG A 197 14.93 -11.72 -0.13
C ARG A 197 14.65 -12.66 -1.30
N GLY A 198 15.20 -13.88 -1.29
CA GLY A 198 14.95 -14.90 -2.29
C GLY A 198 13.50 -15.37 -2.34
N ALA A 199 12.87 -15.57 -1.17
CA ALA A 199 11.45 -15.91 -1.10
C ALA A 199 10.55 -14.80 -1.67
N VAL A 200 10.80 -13.55 -1.29
CA VAL A 200 10.08 -12.39 -1.82
C VAL A 200 10.26 -12.29 -3.35
N ALA A 201 11.48 -12.43 -3.85
CA ALA A 201 11.75 -12.41 -5.29
C ALA A 201 11.03 -13.54 -6.05
N SER A 202 10.95 -14.74 -5.47
CA SER A 202 10.23 -15.88 -6.07
C SER A 202 8.72 -15.61 -6.17
N ILE A 203 8.11 -15.07 -5.11
CA ILE A 203 6.69 -14.67 -5.13
C ILE A 203 6.45 -13.56 -6.14
N ALA A 204 7.32 -12.55 -6.17
CA ALA A 204 7.23 -11.44 -7.12
C ALA A 204 7.32 -11.91 -8.58
N GLN A 205 8.19 -12.89 -8.86
CA GLN A 205 8.34 -13.47 -10.19
C GLN A 205 7.14 -14.33 -10.61
N ALA A 206 6.48 -15.00 -9.66
CA ALA A 206 5.29 -15.81 -9.92
C ALA A 206 4.00 -14.99 -10.10
N ARG A 207 4.02 -13.70 -9.73
CA ARG A 207 2.85 -12.82 -9.81
C ARG A 207 2.49 -12.51 -11.27
N ASP A 208 1.25 -12.82 -11.61
CA ASP A 208 0.55 -12.27 -12.78
C ASP A 208 -0.57 -11.31 -12.32
N PRO A 209 -0.43 -9.98 -12.52
CA PRO A 209 -1.43 -9.01 -12.11
C PRO A 209 -2.72 -9.05 -12.96
N ASP A 210 -2.69 -9.67 -14.14
CA ASP A 210 -3.84 -9.77 -15.05
C ASP A 210 -4.56 -11.13 -14.95
N ALA A 211 -4.01 -12.07 -14.16
CA ALA A 211 -4.63 -13.37 -13.93
C ALA A 211 -5.92 -13.26 -13.09
N TRP A 212 -7.04 -13.61 -13.73
CA TRP A 212 -8.34 -13.70 -13.11
C TRP A 212 -8.55 -15.01 -12.35
N THR A 213 -9.08 -14.90 -11.14
CA THR A 213 -9.42 -16.02 -10.24
C THR A 213 -10.91 -16.00 -9.95
N LEU A 214 -11.56 -17.16 -10.04
CA LEU A 214 -12.93 -17.36 -9.60
C LEU A 214 -12.91 -18.04 -8.23
N ALA A 215 -13.49 -17.37 -7.23
CA ALA A 215 -13.77 -17.95 -5.93
C ALA A 215 -15.26 -18.20 -5.75
N GLU A 216 -15.58 -19.26 -5.01
CA GLU A 216 -16.95 -19.63 -4.65
C GLU A 216 -17.09 -19.65 -3.13
N TRP A 217 -18.24 -19.22 -2.63
CA TRP A 217 -18.54 -19.22 -1.21
C TRP A 217 -20.04 -19.47 -0.99
N SER A 218 -20.41 -19.78 0.25
CA SER A 218 -21.82 -19.89 0.67
C SER A 218 -22.07 -19.08 1.93
N ASP A 219 -23.20 -18.39 1.99
CA ASP A 219 -23.61 -17.61 3.16
C ASP A 219 -24.01 -18.54 4.33
N LYS A 220 -24.36 -17.94 5.48
CA LYS A 220 -24.80 -18.70 6.67
C LYS A 220 -26.08 -19.52 6.45
N LYS A 221 -26.86 -19.21 5.41
CA LYS A 221 -28.08 -19.92 5.01
C LYS A 221 -27.81 -20.93 3.87
N GLY A 222 -26.57 -21.05 3.40
CA GLY A 222 -26.18 -21.93 2.30
C GLY A 222 -26.44 -21.36 0.91
N LEU A 223 -26.78 -20.07 0.78
CA LEU A 223 -26.91 -19.43 -0.52
C LEU A 223 -25.52 -19.22 -1.14
N PRO A 224 -25.29 -19.69 -2.37
CA PRO A 224 -24.00 -19.56 -3.03
C PRO A 224 -23.74 -18.14 -3.52
N GLY A 225 -22.47 -17.77 -3.59
CA GLY A 225 -21.98 -16.56 -4.23
C GLY A 225 -20.63 -16.82 -4.89
N HIS A 226 -20.33 -16.07 -5.95
CA HIS A 226 -19.06 -16.16 -6.66
C HIS A 226 -18.36 -14.78 -6.68
N ALA A 227 -17.03 -14.79 -6.69
CA ALA A 227 -16.23 -13.61 -6.93
C ALA A 227 -15.21 -13.87 -8.04
N LEU A 228 -15.18 -13.01 -9.05
CA LEU A 228 -14.16 -13.01 -10.10
C LEU A 228 -13.24 -11.83 -9.85
N PHE A 229 -11.94 -12.03 -9.61
CA PHE A 229 -11.02 -10.96 -9.25
C PHE A 229 -9.59 -11.22 -9.71
N ARG A 230 -8.78 -10.16 -9.80
CA ARG A 230 -7.35 -10.23 -10.13
C ARG A 230 -6.52 -10.49 -8.88
N ARG A 231 -6.21 -11.77 -8.60
CA ARG A 231 -5.48 -12.19 -7.37
C ARG A 231 -4.09 -11.55 -7.24
N GLY A 232 -3.40 -11.37 -8.36
CA GLY A 232 -2.08 -10.76 -8.40
C GLY A 232 -2.09 -9.23 -8.27
N LEU A 233 -3.25 -8.58 -8.34
CA LEU A 233 -3.32 -7.12 -8.24
C LEU A 233 -2.90 -6.67 -6.83
N ARG A 234 -2.18 -5.55 -6.74
CA ARG A 234 -1.78 -4.94 -5.47
C ARG A 234 -2.14 -3.47 -5.49
N TRP A 235 -2.75 -2.98 -4.41
CA TRP A 235 -3.10 -1.56 -4.27
C TRP A 235 -1.88 -0.65 -4.44
N LEU A 236 -0.70 -1.12 -4.02
CA LEU A 236 0.55 -0.38 -4.11
C LEU A 236 1.08 -0.22 -5.55
N ASP A 237 0.58 -1.01 -6.51
CA ASP A 237 0.88 -0.79 -7.93
C ASP A 237 0.05 0.40 -8.49
N HIS A 238 -0.95 0.83 -7.74
CA HIS A 238 -1.83 1.97 -8.03
C HIS A 238 -2.01 2.87 -6.79
N PRO A 239 -0.91 3.41 -6.22
CA PRO A 239 -0.91 3.95 -4.85
C PRO A 239 -1.66 5.29 -4.71
N THR A 240 -2.11 5.87 -5.82
CA THR A 240 -2.97 7.06 -5.85
C THR A 240 -4.42 6.74 -6.19
N PHE A 241 -4.75 5.48 -6.53
CA PHE A 241 -6.11 5.06 -6.82
C PHE A 241 -6.88 4.87 -5.52
N ASP A 242 -7.15 5.98 -4.83
CA ASP A 242 -7.71 6.05 -3.50
C ASP A 242 -9.24 6.22 -3.48
N ARG A 243 -9.89 6.17 -4.64
CA ARG A 243 -11.35 6.22 -4.76
C ARG A 243 -11.90 4.88 -5.20
N HIS A 244 -12.72 4.28 -4.33
CA HIS A 244 -13.48 3.06 -4.61
C HIS A 244 -14.84 3.40 -5.20
N HIS A 245 -15.11 2.83 -6.37
CA HIS A 245 -16.39 2.85 -7.05
C HIS A 245 -17.04 1.48 -6.96
N LEU A 246 -18.28 1.48 -6.49
CA LEU A 246 -19.13 0.30 -6.41
C LEU A 246 -20.25 0.46 -7.44
N LEU A 247 -20.21 -0.34 -8.50
CA LEU A 247 -21.28 -0.41 -9.49
C LEU A 247 -22.11 -1.67 -9.24
N THR A 248 -23.43 -1.57 -9.21
CA THR A 248 -24.30 -2.69 -8.85
C THR A 248 -25.44 -2.84 -9.84
N ARG A 249 -25.60 -4.05 -10.39
CA ARG A 249 -26.65 -4.39 -11.36
C ARG A 249 -27.40 -5.66 -10.92
N PRO A 250 -28.74 -5.63 -10.80
CA PRO A 250 -29.53 -6.84 -10.65
C PRO A 250 -29.57 -7.63 -11.96
N PHE A 251 -29.71 -8.94 -11.89
CA PHE A 251 -29.84 -9.83 -13.06
C PHE A 251 -30.95 -10.87 -12.86
N ALA A 252 -31.37 -11.50 -13.94
CA ALA A 252 -32.32 -12.61 -13.88
C ALA A 252 -31.67 -13.82 -13.19
N ALA A 253 -32.18 -14.24 -12.04
CA ALA A 253 -31.56 -15.24 -11.18
C ALA A 253 -32.42 -16.50 -11.01
N GLN A 254 -31.76 -17.61 -10.70
CA GLN A 254 -32.41 -18.82 -10.19
C GLN A 254 -32.80 -18.63 -8.71
N ASP A 255 -33.53 -19.58 -8.14
CA ASP A 255 -33.95 -19.55 -6.72
C ASP A 255 -32.77 -19.49 -5.73
N ASN A 256 -31.60 -20.01 -6.13
CA ASN A 256 -30.38 -19.95 -5.33
C ASN A 256 -29.63 -18.60 -5.45
N GLY A 257 -30.13 -17.65 -6.25
CA GLY A 257 -29.53 -16.33 -6.44
C GLY A 257 -28.40 -16.26 -7.46
N LEU A 258 -28.01 -17.35 -8.10
CA LEU A 258 -27.05 -17.36 -9.21
C LEU A 258 -27.71 -17.00 -10.54
N PRO A 259 -26.94 -16.62 -11.58
CA PRO A 259 -27.48 -16.30 -12.91
C PRO A 259 -28.41 -17.38 -13.45
N LEU A 260 -29.54 -16.97 -14.04
CA LEU A 260 -30.61 -17.87 -14.51
C LEU A 260 -30.10 -18.93 -15.49
N ASP A 261 -29.31 -18.50 -16.47
CA ASP A 261 -28.79 -19.34 -17.53
C ASP A 261 -27.47 -18.78 -18.09
N ALA A 262 -26.94 -19.44 -19.12
CA ALA A 262 -25.69 -19.03 -19.78
C ALA A 262 -25.79 -17.66 -20.49
N ALA A 263 -26.98 -17.23 -20.91
CA ALA A 263 -27.15 -15.92 -21.53
C ALA A 263 -26.99 -14.82 -20.47
N THR A 264 -27.58 -14.99 -19.29
CA THR A 264 -27.35 -14.06 -18.16
C THR A 264 -25.87 -13.99 -17.78
N VAL A 265 -25.15 -15.12 -17.79
CA VAL A 265 -23.71 -15.14 -17.52
C VAL A 265 -22.94 -14.34 -18.59
N ALA A 266 -23.27 -14.53 -19.87
CA ALA A 266 -22.64 -13.80 -20.97
C ALA A 266 -22.88 -12.29 -20.87
N GLU A 267 -24.10 -11.84 -20.57
CA GLU A 267 -24.42 -10.43 -20.37
C GLU A 267 -23.60 -9.79 -19.23
N ILE A 268 -23.33 -10.54 -18.16
CA ILE A 268 -22.51 -10.05 -17.05
C ILE A 268 -21.03 -9.97 -17.47
N GLN A 269 -20.53 -10.94 -18.24
CA GLN A 269 -19.14 -10.95 -18.74
C GLN A 269 -18.90 -9.85 -19.79
N GLU A 270 -19.89 -9.54 -20.63
CA GLU A 270 -19.82 -8.41 -21.56
C GLU A 270 -19.64 -7.09 -20.80
N LEU A 271 -20.33 -6.91 -19.67
CA LEU A 271 -20.12 -5.75 -18.81
C LEU A 271 -18.71 -5.68 -18.20
N ASP A 272 -18.09 -6.81 -17.86
CA ASP A 272 -16.71 -6.82 -17.36
C ASP A 272 -15.78 -6.19 -18.41
N VAL A 273 -15.92 -6.59 -19.68
CA VAL A 273 -15.11 -6.10 -20.81
C VAL A 273 -15.40 -4.64 -21.12
N GLU A 274 -16.67 -4.24 -21.17
CA GLU A 274 -17.06 -2.86 -21.45
C GLU A 274 -16.63 -1.90 -20.34
N LEU A 275 -16.68 -2.35 -19.08
CA LEU A 275 -16.22 -1.56 -17.94
C LEU A 275 -14.70 -1.35 -17.98
N GLU A 276 -13.91 -2.38 -18.27
CA GLU A 276 -12.46 -2.23 -18.47
C GLU A 276 -12.14 -1.25 -19.60
N ALA A 277 -12.84 -1.37 -20.73
CA ALA A 277 -12.67 -0.46 -21.86
C ALA A 277 -13.04 0.99 -21.51
N ALA A 278 -14.12 1.19 -20.72
CA ALA A 278 -14.52 2.50 -20.26
C ALA A 278 -13.48 3.11 -19.30
N LEU A 279 -12.87 2.32 -18.41
CA LEU A 279 -11.85 2.82 -17.48
C LEU A 279 -10.60 3.30 -18.21
N GLY A 280 -10.13 2.54 -19.20
CA GLY A 280 -8.84 2.79 -19.84
C GLY A 280 -7.72 2.87 -18.79
N HIS A 281 -6.84 3.86 -18.91
CA HIS A 281 -5.74 4.06 -17.96
C HIS A 281 -6.13 4.82 -16.68
N GLY A 282 -7.36 5.31 -16.59
CA GLY A 282 -7.80 6.18 -15.48
C GLY A 282 -8.26 5.42 -14.23
N GLY A 283 -8.38 4.10 -14.31
CA GLY A 283 -8.78 3.27 -13.19
C GLY A 283 -8.47 1.80 -13.41
N VAL A 284 -8.77 0.99 -12.41
CA VAL A 284 -8.56 -0.45 -12.42
C VAL A 284 -9.82 -1.17 -11.98
N PHE A 285 -10.19 -2.18 -12.75
CA PHE A 285 -11.25 -3.11 -12.37
C PHE A 285 -10.62 -4.24 -11.55
N VAL A 286 -10.93 -4.27 -10.25
CA VAL A 286 -10.33 -5.23 -9.31
C VAL A 286 -11.03 -6.57 -9.40
N GLY A 287 -12.36 -6.53 -9.48
CA GLY A 287 -13.18 -7.72 -9.60
C GLY A 287 -14.67 -7.48 -9.37
N ARG A 288 -15.44 -8.55 -9.52
CA ARG A 288 -16.88 -8.58 -9.39
C ARG A 288 -17.33 -9.69 -8.47
N GLU A 289 -18.23 -9.34 -7.57
CA GLU A 289 -19.02 -10.28 -6.77
C GLU A 289 -20.38 -10.54 -7.43
N THR A 290 -20.86 -11.77 -7.35
CA THR A 290 -22.17 -12.18 -7.84
C THR A 290 -22.87 -12.95 -6.73
N TYR A 291 -23.92 -12.36 -6.18
CA TYR A 291 -24.61 -12.90 -5.01
C TYR A 291 -26.06 -12.42 -4.98
N ALA A 292 -26.98 -13.33 -4.64
CA ALA A 292 -28.40 -13.03 -4.41
C ALA A 292 -29.05 -12.21 -5.54
N GLY A 293 -28.83 -12.60 -6.80
CA GLY A 293 -29.41 -11.97 -7.98
C GLY A 293 -28.79 -10.61 -8.35
N THR A 294 -27.63 -10.30 -7.81
CA THR A 294 -26.94 -9.02 -8.02
C THR A 294 -25.46 -9.21 -8.34
N SER A 295 -24.96 -8.45 -9.31
CA SER A 295 -23.54 -8.31 -9.57
C SER A 295 -23.03 -6.97 -9.07
N THR A 296 -21.94 -7.00 -8.31
CA THR A 296 -21.27 -5.83 -7.73
C THR A 296 -19.85 -5.75 -8.26
N PHE A 297 -19.50 -4.65 -8.90
CA PHE A 297 -18.21 -4.42 -9.56
C PHE A 297 -17.38 -3.46 -8.71
N HIS A 298 -16.14 -3.84 -8.42
CA HIS A 298 -15.20 -3.09 -7.61
C HIS A 298 -14.15 -2.45 -8.52
N VAL A 299 -14.17 -1.12 -8.55
CA VAL A 299 -13.31 -0.32 -9.40
C VAL A 299 -12.58 0.71 -8.54
N TYR A 300 -11.31 0.95 -8.84
CA TYR A 300 -10.53 2.01 -8.20
C TYR A 300 -10.00 3.01 -9.21
N SER A 301 -9.95 4.29 -8.84
CA SER A 301 -9.40 5.37 -9.66
C SER A 301 -8.68 6.40 -8.80
N ASP A 302 -7.86 7.28 -9.41
CA ASP A 302 -7.28 8.42 -8.70
C ASP A 302 -8.39 9.36 -8.25
N GLY A 303 -8.47 9.63 -6.94
CA GLY A 303 -9.50 10.48 -6.35
C GLY A 303 -9.43 11.95 -6.77
N GLU A 304 -8.34 12.38 -7.41
CA GLU A 304 -8.19 13.70 -8.04
C GLU A 304 -8.70 13.75 -9.49
N ASP A 305 -8.90 12.61 -10.17
CA ASP A 305 -9.40 12.57 -11.55
C ASP A 305 -10.94 12.52 -11.62
N GLN A 306 -11.54 13.70 -11.71
CA GLN A 306 -12.99 13.84 -11.82
C GLN A 306 -13.57 13.32 -13.15
N ASN A 307 -12.75 13.11 -14.18
CA ASN A 307 -13.23 12.64 -15.48
C ASN A 307 -13.61 11.15 -15.40
N VAL A 308 -12.85 10.36 -14.64
CA VAL A 308 -13.15 8.93 -14.44
C VAL A 308 -14.46 8.77 -13.66
N ASP A 309 -14.68 9.59 -12.63
CA ASP A 309 -15.95 9.63 -11.88
C ASP A 309 -17.16 9.97 -12.77
N ALA A 310 -17.01 10.90 -13.70
CA ALA A 310 -18.06 11.24 -14.64
C ALA A 310 -18.36 10.07 -15.58
N ARG A 311 -17.31 9.46 -16.14
CA ARG A 311 -17.42 8.33 -17.07
C ARG A 311 -18.04 7.09 -16.41
N LEU A 312 -17.68 6.78 -15.16
CA LEU A 312 -18.27 5.64 -14.44
C LEU A 312 -19.73 5.85 -14.09
N ARG A 313 -20.14 7.10 -13.78
CA ARG A 313 -21.56 7.43 -13.59
C ARG A 313 -22.35 7.32 -14.88
N GLU A 314 -21.78 7.76 -16.00
CA GLU A 314 -22.39 7.62 -17.32
C GLU A 314 -22.54 6.14 -17.69
N PHE A 315 -21.47 5.35 -17.55
CA PHE A 315 -21.47 3.91 -17.76
C PHE A 315 -22.52 3.19 -16.92
N ALA A 316 -22.62 3.52 -15.62
CA ALA A 316 -23.63 2.96 -14.74
C ALA A 316 -25.05 3.30 -15.22
N SER A 317 -25.27 4.56 -15.62
CA SER A 317 -26.57 5.00 -16.13
C SER A 317 -26.97 4.31 -17.44
N SER A 318 -26.04 4.11 -18.36
CA SER A 318 -26.32 3.45 -19.66
C SER A 318 -26.66 1.97 -19.50
N HIS A 319 -26.16 1.32 -18.45
CA HIS A 319 -26.37 -0.10 -18.17
C HIS A 319 -27.39 -0.38 -17.05
N GLY A 320 -28.12 0.64 -16.60
CA GLY A 320 -29.14 0.50 -15.55
C GLY A 320 -28.57 0.05 -14.20
N MET A 321 -27.32 0.43 -13.90
CA MET A 321 -26.61 0.10 -12.67
C MET A 321 -26.75 1.25 -11.66
N SER A 322 -26.74 0.92 -10.38
CA SER A 322 -26.48 1.93 -9.34
C SER A 322 -24.97 2.14 -9.18
N SER A 323 -24.56 3.37 -8.87
CA SER A 323 -23.14 3.72 -8.64
C SER A 323 -22.99 4.43 -7.30
N LYS A 324 -21.97 4.03 -6.53
CA LYS A 324 -21.52 4.70 -5.31
C LYS A 324 -20.02 4.88 -5.37
N ALA A 325 -19.52 6.04 -4.93
CA ALA A 325 -18.10 6.32 -4.86
C ALA A 325 -17.73 6.81 -3.46
N ARG A 326 -16.57 6.41 -2.96
CA ARG A 326 -16.00 6.89 -1.69
C ARG A 326 -14.48 6.80 -1.71
N LEU A 327 -13.84 7.52 -0.79
CA LEU A 327 -12.41 7.31 -0.53
C LEU A 327 -12.19 5.97 0.18
N ASP A 328 -11.22 5.21 -0.32
CA ASP A 328 -10.66 4.02 0.29
C ASP A 328 -9.18 3.89 -0.13
N PRO A 329 -8.29 4.78 0.36
CA PRO A 329 -6.87 4.80 0.01
C PRO A 329 -6.12 3.52 0.36
N ALA A 330 -6.64 2.74 1.32
CA ALA A 330 -6.04 1.49 1.75
C ALA A 330 -6.58 0.26 0.99
N TRP A 331 -7.55 0.45 0.07
CA TRP A 331 -8.27 -0.63 -0.62
C TRP A 331 -8.93 -1.64 0.33
N SER A 332 -9.33 -1.17 1.52
CA SER A 332 -9.86 -1.99 2.61
C SER A 332 -11.02 -2.87 2.19
N GLU A 333 -11.85 -2.43 1.23
CA GLU A 333 -13.00 -3.19 0.75
C GLU A 333 -12.66 -4.39 -0.12
N VAL A 334 -11.47 -4.45 -0.70
CA VAL A 334 -11.07 -5.50 -1.66
C VAL A 334 -9.83 -6.28 -1.23
N ARG A 335 -9.22 -5.95 -0.08
CA ARG A 335 -8.06 -6.69 0.45
C ARG A 335 -8.31 -8.19 0.61
N HIS A 336 -9.55 -8.59 0.89
CA HIS A 336 -9.90 -10.01 0.97
C HIS A 336 -9.81 -10.75 -0.39
N PHE A 337 -9.77 -10.02 -1.51
CA PHE A 337 -9.49 -10.57 -2.85
C PHE A 337 -8.00 -10.49 -3.21
N THR A 338 -7.37 -9.36 -2.93
CA THR A 338 -6.03 -9.04 -3.45
C THR A 338 -4.90 -9.33 -2.46
N GLY A 339 -5.23 -9.70 -1.22
CA GLY A 339 -4.27 -9.77 -0.10
C GLY A 339 -4.02 -8.39 0.49
#